data_AF-A0A7N2N559-F1
#
_entry.id   AF-A0A7N2N559-F1
#
_cell.length_a   1.000
_cell.length_b   1.000
_cell.length_c   1.000
_cell.angle_alpha   90.00
_cell.angle_beta   90.00
_cell.angle_gamma   90.00
#
_symmetry.space_group_name_H-M   'P 1'
#
loop_
_entity.id
_entity.type
_entity.pdbx_description
1 polymer ?
#
loop_
_entity_poly.entity_id
_entity_poly.type
_entity_poly.pdbx_seq_one_letter_code
_entity_poly.pdbx_strand_id
1 'polypeptide(L)'
;MEMEADYIGLLLMASAGYDPRVAPKVYEKLGQVTGESALRDYLSTHPSGKKRAKLLAQAQVMEEALGIYREVRSGRGIEGFL
;
A
#
# COMPACT_ATOMS: atom_id res chain seq x y z
N MET A 1 11.64 3.61 7.14
CA MET A 1 10.48 4.52 7.28
C MET A 1 9.44 4.20 6.22
N GLU A 2 9.68 4.47 4.92
CA GLU A 2 8.69 4.20 3.86
C GLU A 2 8.08 2.78 3.86
N MET A 3 8.90 1.75 4.01
CA MET A 3 8.42 0.36 3.96
C MET A 3 7.44 0.01 5.09
N GLU A 4 7.64 0.59 6.28
CA GLU A 4 6.75 0.40 7.42
C GLU A 4 5.47 1.20 7.23
N ALA A 5 5.58 2.44 6.76
CA ALA A 5 4.42 3.28 6.42
C ALA A 5 3.57 2.64 5.32
N ASP A 6 4.18 2.04 4.30
CA ASP A 6 3.49 1.32 3.23
C ASP A 6 2.76 0.08 3.74
N TYR A 7 3.42 -0.69 4.61
CA TYR A 7 2.83 -1.88 5.20
C TYR A 7 1.61 -1.51 6.05
N ILE A 8 1.77 -0.59 7.01
CA ILE A 8 0.67 -0.13 7.86
C ILE A 8 -0.46 0.49 7.02
N GLY A 9 -0.10 1.34 6.06
CA GLY A 9 -1.04 1.98 5.13
C GLY A 9 -1.83 0.96 4.31
N LEU A 10 -1.21 -0.13 3.86
CA LEU A 10 -1.89 -1.21 3.14
C LEU A 10 -2.95 -1.89 4.01
N LEU A 11 -2.62 -2.18 5.26
CA LEU A 11 -3.56 -2.82 6.18
C LEU A 11 -4.73 -1.89 6.51
N LEU A 12 -4.47 -0.59 6.73
CA LEU A 12 -5.49 0.43 6.94
C LEU A 12 -6.44 0.59 5.73
N MET A 13 -5.88 0.53 4.52
CA MET A 13 -6.69 0.59 3.30
C MET A 13 -7.59 -0.65 3.18
N ALA A 14 -7.05 -1.83 3.47
CA ALA A 14 -7.83 -3.06 3.51
C ALA A 14 -8.93 -3.02 4.58
N SER A 15 -8.64 -2.49 5.78
CA SER A 15 -9.62 -2.37 6.87
C SER A 15 -10.72 -1.36 6.55
N ALA A 16 -10.42 -0.36 5.72
CA ALA A 16 -11.40 0.57 5.18
C ALA A 16 -12.19 0.01 3.98
N GLY A 17 -11.90 -1.23 3.54
CA GLY A 17 -12.60 -1.90 2.46
C GLY A 17 -12.08 -1.58 1.05
N TYR A 18 -10.89 -0.99 0.93
CA TYR A 18 -10.21 -0.83 -0.36
C TYR A 18 -9.43 -2.10 -0.72
N ASP A 19 -9.39 -2.43 -2.02
CA ASP A 19 -8.68 -3.61 -2.51
C ASP A 19 -7.14 -3.42 -2.40
N PRO A 20 -6.44 -4.20 -1.55
CA PRO A 20 -5.00 -4.01 -1.32
C PRO A 20 -4.15 -4.33 -2.57
N ARG A 21 -4.68 -5.11 -3.52
CA ARG A 21 -3.96 -5.49 -4.75
C ARG A 21 -3.65 -4.31 -5.67
N VAL A 22 -4.30 -3.17 -5.47
CA VAL A 22 -4.10 -1.96 -6.26
C VAL A 22 -2.81 -1.21 -5.83
N ALA A 23 -2.43 -1.30 -4.55
CA ALA A 23 -1.35 -0.47 -3.99
C ALA A 23 0.02 -0.68 -4.67
N PRO A 24 0.51 -1.91 -4.94
CA PRO A 24 1.79 -2.10 -5.63
C PRO A 24 1.88 -1.37 -6.97
N LYS A 25 0.77 -1.35 -7.73
CA LYS A 25 0.71 -0.72 -9.06
C LYS A 25 0.79 0.80 -8.98
N VAL A 26 0.30 1.41 -7.90
CA VAL A 26 0.45 2.86 -7.66
C VAL A 26 1.92 3.20 -7.47
N TYR A 27 2.63 2.44 -6.63
CA TYR A 27 4.05 2.68 -6.36
C TYR A 27 4.97 2.36 -7.54
N GLU A 28 4.60 1.38 -8.37
CA GLU A 28 5.30 1.09 -9.62
C GLU A 28 5.20 2.28 -10.58
N LYS A 29 3.98 2.81 -10.80
CA LYS A 29 3.77 3.99 -11.65
C LYS A 29 4.49 5.22 -11.10
N LEU A 30 4.45 5.42 -9.78
CA LEU A 30 5.15 6.51 -9.10
C LEU A 30 6.67 6.45 -9.35
N GLY A 31 7.26 5.25 -9.35
CA GLY A 31 8.68 5.06 -9.67
C GLY A 31 9.05 5.30 -11.14
N GLN A 32 8.07 5.41 -12.03
CA GLN A 32 8.25 5.68 -13.47
C GLN A 32 8.02 7.14 -13.82
N VAL A 33 7.55 7.97 -12.87
CA VAL A 33 7.32 9.40 -13.11
C VAL A 33 8.65 10.11 -13.33
N THR A 34 8.85 10.66 -14.53
CA THR A 34 9.99 11.53 -14.89
C THR A 34 9.46 12.86 -15.43
N GLY A 35 9.80 14.00 -14.84
CA GLY A 35 9.37 15.34 -15.31
C GLY A 35 9.32 16.42 -14.22
N GLU A 36 9.01 17.67 -14.57
CA GLU A 36 8.96 18.85 -13.69
C GLU A 36 7.57 19.04 -13.02
N SER A 37 7.17 18.14 -12.11
CA SER A 37 5.95 18.33 -11.34
C SER A 37 6.17 18.17 -9.84
N ALA A 38 5.19 18.59 -9.04
CA ALA A 38 5.14 18.46 -7.58
C ALA A 38 5.43 17.03 -7.06
N LEU A 39 5.35 16.01 -7.92
CA LEU A 39 5.79 14.66 -7.61
C LEU A 39 7.30 14.53 -7.40
N ARG A 40 8.15 15.42 -7.96
CA ARG A 40 9.60 15.39 -7.71
C ARG A 40 9.94 15.69 -6.26
N ASP A 41 9.32 16.69 -5.66
CA ASP A 41 9.57 17.05 -4.27
C ASP A 41 9.14 15.90 -3.35
N TYR A 42 8.00 15.29 -3.63
CA TYR A 42 7.56 14.07 -2.93
C TYR A 42 8.56 12.90 -3.09
N LEU A 43 9.05 12.65 -4.30
CA LEU A 43 10.05 11.60 -4.57
C LEU A 43 11.41 11.88 -3.92
N SER A 44 11.72 13.15 -3.63
CA SER A 44 12.96 13.55 -2.96
C SER A 44 12.95 13.14 -1.48
N THR A 45 11.80 13.23 -0.81
CA THR A 45 11.65 12.84 0.60
C THR A 45 11.20 11.38 0.75
N HIS A 46 10.53 10.82 -0.26
CA HIS A 46 10.00 9.44 -0.26
C HIS A 46 10.52 8.63 -1.47
N PRO A 47 11.82 8.28 -1.51
CA PRO A 47 12.40 7.57 -2.64
C PRO A 47 11.93 6.10 -2.72
N SER A 48 12.23 5.46 -3.86
CA SER A 48 12.15 4.00 -4.06
C SER A 48 10.78 3.39 -4.38
N GLY A 49 9.96 4.03 -5.24
CA GLY A 49 8.66 3.47 -5.68
C GLY A 49 8.71 2.00 -6.13
N LYS A 50 9.72 1.58 -6.91
CA LYS A 50 9.87 0.17 -7.34
C LYS A 50 10.14 -0.81 -6.18
N LYS A 51 10.94 -0.42 -5.18
CA LYS A 51 11.24 -1.27 -4.02
C LYS A 51 10.01 -1.41 -3.12
N ARG A 52 9.27 -0.31 -2.93
CA ARG A 52 7.99 -0.25 -2.20
C ARG A 52 6.94 -1.14 -2.86
N ALA A 53 6.78 -1.03 -4.18
CA ALA A 53 5.89 -1.90 -4.96
C ALA A 53 6.23 -3.39 -4.77
N LYS A 54 7.53 -3.74 -4.83
CA LYS A 54 7.98 -5.12 -4.63
C LYS A 54 7.66 -5.64 -3.23
N LEU A 55 7.83 -4.82 -2.19
CA LEU A 55 7.50 -5.19 -0.81
C LEU A 55 6.00 -5.51 -0.68
N LEU A 56 5.14 -4.59 -1.14
CA LEU A 56 3.68 -4.76 -1.01
C LEU A 56 3.16 -5.93 -1.84
N ALA A 57 3.84 -6.29 -2.93
CA ALA A 57 3.51 -7.47 -3.73
C ALA A 57 4.00 -8.80 -3.11
N GLN A 58 4.74 -8.79 -2.00
CA GLN A 58 5.15 -10.02 -1.34
C GLN A 58 3.93 -10.77 -0.81
N ALA A 59 3.91 -12.09 -0.99
CA ALA A 59 2.77 -12.93 -0.60
C ALA A 59 2.40 -12.76 0.87
N GLN A 60 3.38 -12.71 1.78
CA GLN A 60 3.12 -12.52 3.21
C GLN A 60 2.34 -11.24 3.52
N VAL A 61 2.76 -10.11 2.94
CA VAL A 61 2.11 -8.80 3.13
C VAL A 61 0.73 -8.77 2.47
N MET A 62 0.63 -9.29 1.25
CA MET A 62 -0.60 -9.27 0.47
C MET A 62 -1.68 -10.18 1.06
N GLU A 63 -1.32 -11.38 1.52
CA GLU A 63 -2.29 -12.32 2.11
C GLU A 63 -2.87 -11.80 3.42
N GLU A 64 -2.06 -11.12 4.24
CA GLU A 64 -2.53 -10.47 5.46
C GLU A 64 -3.56 -9.37 5.15
N ALA A 65 -3.22 -8.45 4.25
CA ALA A 65 -4.11 -7.38 3.82
C ALA A 65 -5.38 -7.94 3.15
N LEU A 66 -5.27 -9.00 2.35
CA LEU A 66 -6.43 -9.67 1.75
C LEU A 66 -7.32 -10.36 2.78
N GLY A 67 -6.75 -10.88 3.87
CA GLY A 67 -7.51 -11.39 5.01
C GLY A 67 -8.42 -10.31 5.59
N ILE A 68 -7.83 -9.18 5.97
CA ILE A 68 -8.52 -7.98 6.48
C ILE A 68 -9.61 -7.52 5.51
N TYR A 69 -9.25 -7.36 4.23
CA TYR A 69 -10.19 -6.93 3.18
C TYR A 69 -11.40 -7.89 3.05
N ARG A 70 -11.17 -9.21 3.07
CA ARG A 70 -12.26 -10.21 2.97
C ARG A 70 -13.20 -10.14 4.17
N GLU A 71 -12.67 -9.97 5.38
CA GLU A 71 -13.48 -9.82 6.59
C GLU A 71 -14.40 -8.60 6.49
N VAL A 72 -13.86 -7.44 6.13
CA VAL A 72 -14.65 -6.21 5.93
C VAL A 72 -15.69 -6.37 4.83
N ARG A 73 -15.31 -6.98 3.70
CA ARG A 73 -16.24 -7.24 2.59
C ARG A 73 -17.37 -8.21 2.96
N SER A 74 -17.14 -9.07 3.95
CA SER A 74 -18.16 -9.98 4.49
C SER A 74 -19.08 -9.34 5.55
N GLY A 75 -18.86 -8.05 5.87
CA GLY A 75 -19.64 -7.33 6.89
C GLY A 75 -19.20 -7.63 8.33
N ARG A 76 -18.08 -8.34 8.52
CA ARG A 76 -17.47 -8.54 9.83
C ARG A 76 -16.59 -7.32 10.12
N GLY A 77 -16.92 -6.60 11.18
CA GLY A 77 -16.08 -5.52 11.68
C GLY A 77 -14.72 -6.09 12.10
N ILE A 78 -13.65 -5.33 11.88
CA ILE A 78 -12.31 -5.78 12.31
C ILE A 78 -12.15 -5.41 13.78
N GLU A 79 -12.26 -6.39 14.66
CA GLU A 79 -11.90 -6.22 16.07
C GLU A 79 -10.37 -6.08 16.18
N GLY A 80 -9.89 -4.91 16.58
CA GLY A 80 -8.48 -4.68 16.92
C GLY A 80 -7.64 -3.82 15.97
N PHE A 81 -8.24 -3.11 15.01
CA PHE A 81 -7.53 -2.08 14.23
C PHE A 81 -7.53 -0.67 14.86
N LEU A 82 -8.07 -0.56 16.09
CA LEU A 82 -8.05 0.61 16.98
C LEU A 82 -7.54 0.20 18.36
#